data_AF-A0A2U9NK93-F1
#
_entry.id   AF-A0A2U9NK93-F1
#
_cell.length_a   1.000
_cell.length_b   1.000
_cell.length_c   1.000
_cell.angle_alpha   90.00
_cell.angle_beta   90.00
_cell.angle_gamma   90.00
#
_symmetry.space_group_name_H-M   'P 1'
#
loop_
_entity.id
_entity.type
_entity.pdbx_description
1 polymer ?
#
loop_
_entity_poly.entity_id
_entity_poly.type
_entity_poly.pdbx_seq_one_letter_code
_entity_poly.pdbx_strand_id
1 'polypeptide(L)'
;EQLWNKLTKKDCLIIVKFISSSIYQYYPIKVLLLIFLLIQISSQVIQIFLFHKESDSHQFIQYMPLFAFPFYAIFAALILLIEPKVVQNLFEEINIWPVEMASETTRMRICKEAKIVSYFTIINTSATFISSVLVMVCNAHDYDTFLIIKYFDDYWP
;
A
#
# COMPACT_ATOMS: atom_id res chain seq x y z
N GLU A 1 3.25 -27.47 7.65
CA GLU A 1 1.86 -27.54 8.18
C GLU A 1 1.73 -27.33 9.69
N GLN A 2 2.56 -27.95 10.54
CA GLN A 2 2.44 -27.81 12.00
C GLN A 2 2.53 -26.36 12.51
N LEU A 3 3.43 -25.54 11.96
CA LEU A 3 3.57 -24.12 12.32
C LEU A 3 2.31 -23.30 11.96
N TRP A 4 1.78 -23.54 10.75
CA TRP A 4 0.58 -22.90 10.23
C TRP A 4 -0.65 -23.21 11.09
N ASN A 5 -0.86 -24.50 11.40
CA ASN A 5 -1.97 -24.93 12.26
C ASN A 5 -1.84 -24.40 13.71
N LYS A 6 -0.62 -24.10 14.17
CA LYS A 6 -0.38 -23.51 15.49
C LYS A 6 -0.69 -22.00 15.50
N LEU A 7 -0.35 -21.29 14.42
CA LEU A 7 -0.59 -19.85 14.26
C LEU A 7 -2.07 -19.52 14.02
N THR A 8 -2.79 -20.34 13.26
CA THR A 8 -4.18 -20.05 12.86
C THR A 8 -5.22 -20.89 13.56
N LYS A 9 -4.90 -21.37 14.77
CA LYS A 9 -5.75 -22.30 15.53
C LYS A 9 -7.11 -21.70 15.92
N LYS A 10 -7.18 -20.36 16.09
CA LYS A 10 -8.39 -19.60 16.42
C LYS A 10 -8.86 -18.66 15.30
N ASP A 11 -7.94 -18.22 14.43
CA ASP A 11 -8.24 -17.28 13.36
C ASP A 11 -7.41 -17.62 12.11
N CYS A 12 -8.10 -18.01 11.03
CA CYS A 12 -7.47 -18.38 9.75
C CYS A 12 -6.93 -17.16 8.98
N LEU A 13 -7.26 -15.94 9.39
CA LEU A 13 -6.81 -14.67 8.77
C LEU A 13 -5.84 -13.87 9.66
N ILE A 14 -5.27 -14.47 10.71
CA ILE A 14 -4.41 -13.77 11.68
C ILE A 14 -3.22 -13.06 11.01
N ILE A 15 -2.64 -13.64 9.95
CA ILE A 15 -1.51 -13.07 9.22
C ILE A 15 -1.94 -11.83 8.44
N VAL A 16 -3.09 -11.91 7.75
CA VAL A 16 -3.65 -10.78 7.00
C VAL A 16 -3.98 -9.64 7.96
N LYS A 17 -4.62 -9.94 9.10
CA LYS A 17 -4.91 -8.95 10.16
C LYS A 17 -3.64 -8.34 10.74
N PHE A 18 -2.60 -9.14 10.97
CA PHE A 18 -1.33 -8.63 11.48
C PHE A 18 -0.70 -7.64 10.49
N ILE A 19 -0.63 -8.02 9.21
CA ILE A 19 -0.08 -7.17 8.14
C ILE A 19 -0.92 -5.90 7.96
N SER A 20 -2.24 -5.99 8.01
CA SER A 20 -3.14 -4.88 7.68
C SER A 20 -3.54 -3.98 8.86
N SER A 21 -3.47 -4.46 10.10
CA SER A 21 -3.97 -3.73 11.28
C SER A 21 -2.87 -3.42 12.30
N SER A 22 -2.05 -4.42 12.65
CA SER A 22 -1.04 -4.25 13.71
C SER A 22 0.13 -3.37 13.28
N ILE A 23 0.43 -3.30 11.99
CA ILE A 23 1.50 -2.47 11.43
C ILE A 23 1.10 -0.98 11.51
N TYR A 24 -0.05 -0.58 10.98
CA TYR A 24 -0.40 0.84 10.85
C TYR A 24 -0.74 1.56 12.17
N GLN A 25 -1.05 0.82 13.24
CA GLN A 25 -1.33 1.42 14.55
C GLN A 25 -0.07 1.84 15.32
N TYR A 26 1.11 1.36 14.91
CA TYR A 26 2.36 1.61 15.62
C TYR A 26 2.83 3.07 15.42
N TYR A 27 3.22 3.75 16.51
CA TYR A 27 3.60 5.17 16.48
C TYR A 27 4.69 5.51 15.45
N PRO A 28 5.80 4.75 15.35
CA PRO A 28 6.80 4.92 14.29
C PRO A 28 6.23 4.87 12.86
N ILE A 29 5.22 4.03 12.63
CA ILE A 29 4.63 3.88 11.30
C ILE A 29 3.75 5.08 10.97
N LYS A 30 3.10 5.69 11.96
CA LYS A 30 2.42 6.99 11.77
C LYS A 30 3.39 8.11 11.41
N VAL A 31 4.58 8.11 12.02
CA VAL A 31 5.64 9.08 11.66
C VAL A 31 6.11 8.84 10.22
N LEU A 32 6.35 7.59 9.82
CA LEU A 32 6.70 7.25 8.44
C LEU A 32 5.60 7.63 7.44
N LEU A 33 4.33 7.40 7.77
CA LEU A 33 3.17 7.83 6.98
C LEU A 33 3.11 9.35 6.82
N LEU A 34 3.42 10.10 7.89
CA LEU A 34 3.47 11.56 7.83
C LEU A 34 4.60 12.04 6.91
N ILE A 35 5.80 11.45 7.03
CA ILE A 35 6.93 11.75 6.12
C ILE A 35 6.55 11.44 4.67
N PHE A 36 5.94 10.27 4.43
CA PHE A 36 5.45 9.88 3.12
C PHE A 36 4.45 10.92 2.56
N LEU A 37 3.47 11.35 3.35
CA LEU A 37 2.50 12.37 2.93
C LEU A 37 3.18 13.70 2.59
N LEU A 38 4.14 14.15 3.39
CA LEU A 38 4.85 15.40 3.11
C LEU A 38 5.61 15.34 1.79
N ILE A 39 6.30 14.22 1.53
CA ILE A 39 7.01 14.00 0.26
C ILE A 39 6.03 13.94 -0.91
N GLN A 40 4.93 13.20 -0.77
CA GLN A 40 3.96 13.05 -1.86
C GLN A 40 3.20 14.34 -2.14
N ILE A 41 2.73 15.07 -1.13
CA ILE A 41 2.02 16.34 -1.31
C ILE A 41 2.95 17.38 -1.94
N SER A 42 4.19 17.51 -1.46
CA SER A 42 5.15 18.45 -2.06
C SER A 42 5.46 18.09 -3.51
N SER A 43 5.68 16.81 -3.80
CA SER A 43 5.82 16.27 -5.16
C SER A 43 4.63 16.65 -6.04
N GLN A 44 3.40 16.48 -5.57
CA GLN A 44 2.20 16.83 -6.33
C GLN A 44 2.08 18.33 -6.59
N VAL A 45 2.37 19.18 -5.60
CA VAL A 45 2.36 20.64 -5.79
C VAL A 45 3.37 21.07 -6.85
N ILE A 46 4.58 20.49 -6.84
CA ILE A 46 5.61 20.75 -7.85
C ILE A 46 5.10 20.30 -9.24
N GLN A 47 4.53 19.09 -9.37
CA GLN A 47 4.01 18.61 -10.65
C GLN A 47 2.88 19.49 -11.19
N ILE A 48 1.94 19.94 -10.35
CA ILE A 48 0.87 20.85 -10.77
C ILE A 48 1.45 22.15 -11.32
N PHE A 49 2.46 22.72 -10.63
CA PHE A 49 3.14 23.93 -11.08
C PHE A 49 3.83 23.73 -12.44
N LEU A 50 4.53 22.60 -12.61
CA LEU A 50 5.20 22.26 -13.87
C LEU A 50 4.22 22.03 -15.01
N PHE A 51 3.11 21.32 -14.77
CA PHE A 51 2.06 21.15 -15.76
C PHE A 51 1.44 22.48 -16.19
N HIS A 52 1.32 23.43 -15.26
CA HIS A 52 0.76 24.74 -15.57
C HIS A 52 1.71 25.63 -16.38
N LYS A 53 3.02 25.56 -16.11
CA LYS A 53 4.00 26.50 -16.68
C LYS A 53 4.75 25.99 -17.91
N GLU A 54 5.08 24.71 -17.98
CA GLU A 54 6.11 24.22 -18.90
C GLU A 54 5.68 23.00 -19.73
N SER A 55 4.56 22.35 -19.38
CA SER A 55 4.18 21.10 -20.05
C SER A 55 3.41 21.34 -21.35
N ASP A 56 3.90 20.74 -22.43
CA ASP A 56 3.15 20.56 -23.67
C ASP A 56 2.06 19.47 -23.49
N SER A 57 1.05 19.47 -24.35
CA SER A 57 -0.06 18.48 -24.34
C SER A 57 0.45 17.04 -24.42
N HIS A 58 1.54 16.80 -25.15
CA HIS A 58 2.16 15.48 -25.24
C HIS A 58 2.76 15.04 -23.90
N GLN A 59 3.53 15.92 -23.24
CA GLN A 59 4.12 15.65 -21.93
C GLN A 59 3.04 15.47 -20.85
N PHE A 60 1.96 16.26 -20.92
CA PHE A 60 0.83 16.11 -20.02
C PHE A 60 0.22 14.71 -20.12
N ILE A 61 -0.07 14.23 -21.33
CA ILE A 61 -0.62 12.87 -21.54
C ILE A 61 0.37 11.80 -21.07
N GLN A 62 1.67 11.97 -21.32
CA GLN A 62 2.71 11.03 -20.93
C GLN A 62 2.84 10.87 -19.41
N TYR A 63 2.82 11.98 -18.65
CA TYR A 63 3.04 11.97 -17.21
C TYR A 63 1.74 11.90 -16.38
N MET A 64 0.57 12.15 -16.98
CA MET A 64 -0.72 12.15 -16.27
C MET A 64 -1.03 10.85 -15.49
N PRO A 65 -0.73 9.63 -15.98
CA PRO A 65 -0.96 8.42 -15.19
C PRO A 65 -0.17 8.39 -13.88
N LEU A 66 1.10 8.84 -13.91
CA LEU A 66 1.98 8.93 -12.74
C LEU A 66 1.62 10.08 -11.81
N PHE A 67 1.04 11.16 -12.33
CA PHE A 67 0.46 12.22 -11.53
C PHE A 67 -0.82 11.77 -10.81
N ALA A 68 -1.70 11.05 -11.49
CA ALA A 68 -3.00 10.64 -10.95
C ALA A 68 -2.91 9.50 -9.92
N PHE A 69 -1.97 8.57 -10.08
CA PHE A 69 -1.87 7.38 -9.22
C PHE A 69 -1.61 7.68 -7.73
N PRO A 70 -0.69 8.60 -7.35
CA PRO A 70 -0.41 8.90 -5.95
C PRO A 70 -1.57 9.53 -5.18
N PHE A 71 -2.59 10.11 -5.84
CA PHE A 71 -3.77 10.63 -5.14
C PHE A 71 -4.48 9.56 -4.30
N TYR A 72 -4.56 8.33 -4.82
CA TYR A 72 -5.12 7.21 -4.07
C TYR A 72 -4.26 6.88 -2.84
N ALA A 73 -2.94 6.90 -2.99
CA ALA A 73 -2.02 6.63 -1.88
C ALA A 73 -2.05 7.73 -0.81
N ILE A 74 -2.12 9.00 -1.23
CA ILE A 74 -2.28 10.16 -0.34
C ILE A 74 -3.60 10.05 0.42
N PHE A 75 -4.70 9.78 -0.27
CA PHE A 75 -6.01 9.66 0.35
C PHE A 75 -6.07 8.49 1.35
N ALA A 76 -5.51 7.33 0.98
CA ALA A 76 -5.39 6.19 1.89
C ALA A 76 -4.55 6.52 3.13
N ALA A 77 -3.40 7.17 2.96
CA ALA A 77 -2.55 7.59 4.07
C ALA A 77 -3.24 8.61 4.99
N LEU A 78 -4.02 9.54 4.42
CA LEU A 78 -4.82 10.51 5.19
C LEU A 78 -5.89 9.81 6.04
N ILE A 79 -6.66 8.87 5.45
CA ILE A 79 -7.65 8.09 6.20
C ILE A 79 -6.99 7.35 7.37
N LEU A 80 -5.84 6.70 7.12
CA LEU A 80 -5.12 5.96 8.15
C LEU A 80 -4.61 6.84 9.30
N LEU A 81 -4.26 8.10 9.03
CA LEU A 81 -3.80 9.04 10.05
C LEU A 81 -4.94 9.71 10.82
N ILE A 82 -6.02 10.12 10.12
CA ILE A 82 -7.16 10.84 10.72
C ILE A 82 -8.03 9.87 11.51
N GLU A 83 -8.36 8.72 10.93
CA GLU A 83 -9.21 7.71 11.54
C GLU A 83 -8.48 6.37 11.65
N PRO A 84 -7.43 6.27 12.49
CA PRO A 84 -6.70 5.01 12.68
C PRO A 84 -7.61 3.89 13.23
N LYS A 85 -8.75 4.29 13.84
CA LYS A 85 -9.78 3.39 14.32
C LYS A 85 -10.63 2.79 13.19
N VAL A 86 -10.64 3.32 11.96
CA VAL A 86 -11.37 2.70 10.84
C VAL A 86 -10.88 1.27 10.62
N VAL A 87 -9.57 1.04 10.66
CA VAL A 87 -9.03 -0.32 10.51
C VAL A 87 -9.41 -1.21 11.69
N GLN A 88 -9.39 -0.67 12.91
CA GLN A 88 -9.76 -1.42 14.11
C GLN A 88 -11.26 -1.76 14.14
N ASN A 89 -12.10 -0.75 13.92
CA ASN A 89 -13.55 -0.84 13.86
C ASN A 89 -13.99 -1.72 12.70
N LEU A 90 -13.30 -1.74 11.56
CA LEU A 90 -13.61 -2.68 10.47
C LEU A 90 -13.52 -4.12 10.96
N PHE A 91 -12.54 -4.47 11.79
CA PHE A 91 -12.42 -5.82 12.35
C PHE A 91 -13.36 -6.09 13.52
N GLU A 92 -13.84 -5.05 14.22
CA GLU A 92 -14.80 -5.16 15.32
C GLU A 92 -16.25 -5.18 14.83
N GLU A 93 -16.59 -4.44 13.77
CA GLU A 93 -17.91 -4.36 13.13
C GLU A 93 -18.17 -5.55 12.19
N ILE A 94 -17.12 -6.07 11.54
CA ILE A 94 -17.24 -7.37 10.88
C ILE A 94 -17.32 -8.40 11.99
N ASN A 95 -18.55 -8.80 12.32
CA ASN A 95 -18.83 -9.90 13.23
C ASN A 95 -18.34 -11.20 12.55
N ILE A 96 -17.04 -11.48 12.66
CA ILE A 96 -16.41 -12.69 12.15
C ILE A 96 -16.93 -13.82 13.03
N TRP A 97 -17.97 -14.48 12.56
CA TRP A 97 -18.49 -15.69 13.20
C TRP A 97 -17.31 -16.61 13.46
N PRO A 98 -17.11 -17.05 14.72
CA PRO A 98 -15.98 -17.90 15.03
C PRO A 98 -16.07 -19.15 14.16
N VAL A 99 -14.99 -19.44 13.45
CA VAL A 99 -14.86 -20.55 12.48
C VAL A 99 -15.20 -21.91 13.12
N GLU A 100 -15.17 -21.96 14.45
CA GLU A 100 -15.58 -23.08 15.31
C GLU A 100 -17.08 -23.38 15.26
N MET A 101 -17.94 -22.40 14.94
CA MET A 101 -19.39 -22.60 14.76
C MET A 101 -19.77 -23.15 13.39
N ALA A 102 -18.83 -23.17 12.43
CA ALA A 102 -19.08 -23.70 11.09
C ALA A 102 -19.02 -25.23 11.09
N SER A 103 -19.83 -25.87 10.24
CA SER A 103 -19.72 -27.32 10.00
C SER A 103 -18.30 -27.70 9.56
N GLU A 104 -17.85 -28.91 9.89
CA GLU A 104 -16.50 -29.42 9.59
C GLU A 104 -16.07 -29.15 8.13
N THR A 105 -17.00 -29.37 7.19
CA THR A 105 -16.79 -29.16 5.76
C THR A 105 -16.64 -27.68 5.39
N THR A 106 -17.46 -26.81 5.97
CA THR A 106 -17.41 -25.36 5.76
C THR A 106 -16.15 -24.77 6.38
N ARG A 107 -15.78 -25.22 7.59
CA ARG A 107 -14.53 -24.86 8.27
C ARG A 107 -13.31 -25.18 7.42
N MET A 108 -13.25 -26.39 6.84
CA MET A 108 -12.14 -26.78 5.96
C MET A 108 -12.05 -25.91 4.70
N ARG A 109 -13.19 -25.53 4.11
CA ARG A 109 -13.21 -24.61 2.95
C ARG A 109 -12.69 -23.22 3.32
N ILE A 110 -13.21 -22.64 4.41
CA ILE A 110 -12.79 -21.32 4.90
C ILE A 110 -11.28 -21.28 5.16
N CYS A 111 -10.72 -22.27 5.85
CA CYS A 111 -9.29 -22.27 6.13
C CYS A 111 -8.42 -22.60 4.90
N LYS A 112 -8.96 -23.28 3.88
CA LYS A 112 -8.26 -23.43 2.59
C LYS A 112 -8.21 -22.10 1.84
N GLU A 113 -9.32 -21.39 1.74
CA GLU A 113 -9.40 -20.07 1.10
C GLU A 113 -8.54 -19.05 1.84
N ALA A 114 -8.61 -19.01 3.18
CA ALA A 114 -7.79 -18.12 3.99
C ALA A 114 -6.27 -18.38 3.83
N LYS A 115 -5.86 -19.64 3.64
CA LYS A 115 -4.47 -19.99 3.29
C LYS A 115 -4.08 -19.42 1.93
N ILE A 116 -4.94 -19.56 0.92
CA ILE A 116 -4.70 -19.00 -0.42
C ILE A 116 -4.55 -17.48 -0.34
N VAL A 117 -5.48 -16.80 0.34
CA VAL A 117 -5.43 -15.34 0.53
C VAL A 117 -4.15 -14.94 1.26
N SER A 118 -3.77 -15.65 2.33
CA SER A 118 -2.55 -15.35 3.08
C SER A 118 -1.29 -15.50 2.23
N TYR A 119 -1.18 -16.57 1.42
CA TYR A 119 -0.06 -16.73 0.49
C TYR A 119 -0.03 -15.65 -0.58
N PHE A 120 -1.19 -15.32 -1.14
CA PHE A 120 -1.31 -14.24 -2.12
C PHE A 120 -0.83 -12.91 -1.54
N THR A 121 -1.28 -12.56 -0.32
CA THR A 121 -0.82 -11.35 0.38
C THR A 121 0.69 -11.35 0.59
N ILE A 122 1.27 -12.43 1.11
CA ILE A 122 2.72 -12.53 1.35
C ILE A 122 3.51 -12.35 0.05
N ILE A 123 3.12 -13.06 -1.01
CA ILE A 123 3.80 -13.00 -2.31
C ILE A 123 3.69 -11.59 -2.89
N ASN A 124 2.49 -11.01 -2.88
CA ASN A 124 2.25 -9.70 -3.46
C ASN A 124 2.99 -8.58 -2.70
N THR A 125 2.98 -8.63 -1.37
CA THR A 125 3.76 -7.70 -0.53
C THR A 125 5.26 -7.85 -0.80
N SER A 126 5.77 -9.08 -0.90
CA SER A 126 7.19 -9.33 -1.18
C SER A 126 7.59 -8.85 -2.57
N ALA A 127 6.78 -9.16 -3.59
CA ALA A 127 7.00 -8.72 -4.96
C ALA A 127 6.97 -7.19 -5.06
N THR A 128 6.04 -6.54 -4.36
CA THR A 128 5.97 -5.07 -4.30
C THR A 128 7.26 -4.50 -3.71
N PHE A 129 7.71 -5.03 -2.56
CA PHE A 129 8.94 -4.58 -1.92
C PHE A 129 10.17 -4.76 -2.81
N ILE A 130 10.33 -5.94 -3.44
CA ILE A 130 11.44 -6.23 -4.36
C ILE A 130 11.38 -5.29 -5.57
N SER A 131 10.22 -5.12 -6.20
CA SER A 131 10.05 -4.21 -7.33
C SER A 131 10.37 -2.77 -6.96
N SER A 132 9.94 -2.29 -5.79
CA SER A 132 10.28 -0.94 -5.31
C SER A 132 11.79 -0.76 -5.15
N VAL A 133 12.51 -1.74 -4.60
CA VAL A 133 13.98 -1.69 -4.47
C VAL A 133 14.66 -1.76 -5.84
N LEU A 134 14.19 -2.64 -6.73
CA LEU A 134 14.74 -2.76 -8.09
C LEU A 134 14.54 -1.49 -8.91
N VAL A 135 13.39 -0.83 -8.81
CA VAL A 135 13.17 0.47 -9.45
C VAL A 135 14.17 1.49 -8.90
N MET A 136 14.29 1.59 -7.57
CA MET A 136 15.21 2.54 -6.93
C MET A 136 16.69 2.35 -7.30
N VAL A 137 17.12 1.11 -7.63
CA VAL A 137 18.53 0.78 -7.88
C VAL A 137 18.85 0.65 -9.37
N CYS A 138 17.92 0.12 -10.17
CA CYS A 138 18.22 -0.37 -11.52
C CYS A 138 17.53 0.41 -12.64
N ASN A 139 16.64 1.37 -12.35
CA ASN A 139 15.93 2.05 -13.41
C ASN A 139 16.74 3.24 -13.96
N ALA A 140 17.55 2.97 -14.97
CA ALA A 140 18.27 4.01 -15.73
C ALA A 140 17.34 5.00 -16.46
N HIS A 141 16.04 4.70 -16.57
CA HIS A 141 15.01 5.53 -17.20
C HIS A 141 14.07 6.21 -16.19
N ASP A 142 14.46 6.30 -14.91
CA ASP A 142 13.70 7.09 -13.92
C ASP A 142 13.54 8.55 -14.36
N TYR A 143 14.52 9.08 -15.10
CA TYR A 143 14.46 10.39 -15.73
C TYR A 143 13.21 10.57 -16.61
N ASP A 144 12.93 9.65 -17.53
CA ASP A 144 11.77 9.80 -18.45
C ASP A 144 10.44 9.41 -17.83
N THR A 145 10.47 8.77 -16.66
CA THR A 145 9.27 8.26 -15.96
C THR A 145 8.76 9.27 -14.94
N PHE A 146 9.66 9.94 -14.20
CA PHE A 146 9.29 10.88 -13.15
C PHE A 146 9.56 12.32 -13.58
N LEU A 147 8.49 13.06 -13.89
CA LEU A 147 8.57 14.46 -14.31
C LEU A 147 9.40 15.34 -13.37
N ILE A 148 9.32 15.10 -12.06
CA ILE A 148 10.10 15.84 -11.07
C ILE A 148 11.60 15.57 -11.21
N ILE A 149 11.99 14.30 -11.37
CA ILE A 149 13.40 13.91 -11.52
C ILE A 149 13.96 14.52 -12.80
N LYS A 150 13.21 14.41 -13.90
CA LYS A 150 13.54 15.07 -15.17
C LYS A 150 13.78 16.56 -15.00
N TYR A 151 12.88 17.25 -14.31
CA TYR A 151 12.98 18.70 -14.14
C TYR A 151 14.19 19.11 -13.29
N PHE A 152 14.48 18.37 -12.20
CA PHE A 152 15.68 18.63 -11.42
C PHE A 152 16.95 18.36 -12.22
N ASP A 153 16.99 17.32 -13.05
CA ASP A 153 18.18 17.03 -13.86
C ASP A 153 18.37 18.04 -15.01
N ASP A 154 17.27 18.49 -15.63
CA ASP A 154 17.30 19.42 -16.78
C ASP A 154 17.53 20.89 -16.39
N TYR A 155 17.03 21.33 -15.23
CA TYR A 155 16.94 22.75 -14.88
C TYR A 155 17.57 23.12 -13.53
N TRP A 156 18.07 22.16 -12.74
CA TRP A 156 18.85 22.48 -11.55
C TRP A 156 20.31 22.82 -11.94
N PRO A 157 20.86 23.96 -11.51
CA PRO A 157 22.21 24.42 -11.89
C PRO A 157 23.34 23.60 -11.25
#